data_AF-A0A318NCH3-F1
#
_entry.id   AF-A0A318NCH3-F1
#
_cell.length_a   1.000
_cell.length_b   1.000
_cell.length_c   1.000
_cell.angle_alpha   90.00
_cell.angle_beta   90.00
_cell.angle_gamma   90.00
#
_symmetry.space_group_name_H-M   'P 1'
#
loop_
_entity.id
_entity.type
_entity.pdbx_description
1 polymer ?
#
loop_
_entity_poly.entity_id
_entity_poly.type
_entity_poly.pdbx_seq_one_letter_code
_entity_poly.pdbx_strand_id
1 'polypeptide(L)'
;MRRSTRARRSSGNARSKRLLAVVGTLVVFGGVVAVTQISSAQDRRTNKPRPAAGQCVEPSPGSTAPTGASTSRTWQNGRWVRNHWGDGQQSVPECEDGKDGTVGTGTAIACPDVTAKLPQVPARARAEVDRGLAQLQSQIAEADRRLAAEGNKGEAFIRSAILQPLAGKRRAVLDRITTAIDRVGPRPQGLAQLADCQVQPTGNTGGNNGGGSTPTTTPGGGNNGGGNNGGGNAPGAGLGVLANDCDESRLQPHDGFQIGNRCVSTEFGEVGAAANNPSLLITQFPDQVGRNQAFTLRVSTRNLVRDRFLAAGQGGYYVESSLLNAQGLVRGHFHTACRMLDSLTTPPEPQEVPAFFVATEDGRGGAQPDEVTIQIPGLPESGTAQCSVWAGDGSHRLPMMERANQTPAFDSVRIDVN
;
A
#
# COMPACT_ATOMS: atom_id res chain seq x y z
N MET A 1 60.92 68.84 -14.18
CA MET A 1 60.27 70.09 -13.75
C MET A 1 59.68 69.91 -12.35
N ARG A 2 60.10 70.78 -11.43
CA ARG A 2 59.46 71.30 -10.19
C ARG A 2 58.61 70.38 -9.28
N ARG A 3 59.22 70.09 -8.10
CA ARG A 3 58.73 70.20 -6.70
C ARG A 3 57.20 70.25 -6.44
N SER A 4 56.73 69.48 -5.46
CA SER A 4 56.40 70.04 -4.14
C SER A 4 56.29 68.98 -3.02
N THR A 5 56.76 69.38 -1.84
CA THR A 5 56.70 68.72 -0.53
C THR A 5 55.65 69.40 0.34
N ARG A 6 54.91 68.67 1.19
CA ARG A 6 54.65 69.12 2.58
C ARG A 6 54.09 68.00 3.48
N ALA A 7 54.64 67.99 4.68
CA ALA A 7 54.36 67.12 5.81
C ALA A 7 53.33 67.74 6.77
N ARG A 8 52.72 66.92 7.64
CA ARG A 8 52.70 67.17 9.10
C ARG A 8 52.28 65.94 9.93
N ARG A 9 53.09 65.67 10.97
CA ARG A 9 52.88 64.85 12.20
C ARG A 9 51.60 65.28 12.95
N SER A 10 50.99 64.50 13.86
CA SER A 10 51.51 63.97 15.16
C SER A 10 50.41 63.08 15.79
N SER A 11 50.64 61.84 16.23
CA SER A 11 51.10 61.35 17.55
C SER A 11 50.54 62.04 18.81
N GLY A 12 50.04 61.25 19.77
CA GLY A 12 49.73 61.67 21.14
C GLY A 12 48.51 60.94 21.72
N ASN A 13 48.62 59.69 22.18
CA ASN A 13 48.89 59.28 23.58
C ASN A 13 47.89 59.83 24.63
N ALA A 14 47.14 58.93 25.28
CA ALA A 14 47.20 58.66 26.74
C ALA A 14 45.84 58.33 27.41
N ARG A 15 45.76 57.08 27.90
CA ARG A 15 45.39 56.65 29.26
C ARG A 15 44.08 57.16 29.93
N SER A 16 43.17 56.18 30.04
CA SER A 16 42.58 55.64 31.30
C SER A 16 41.64 56.52 32.15
N LYS A 17 40.40 56.06 32.36
CA LYS A 17 39.95 55.31 33.56
C LYS A 17 38.41 55.09 33.59
N ARG A 18 38.02 53.82 33.85
CA ARG A 18 36.83 53.33 34.60
C ARG A 18 35.45 53.59 33.95
N LEU A 19 34.43 52.73 34.01
CA LEU A 19 34.15 51.41 34.58
C LEU A 19 32.82 50.97 33.93
N LEU A 20 32.65 49.67 33.60
CA LEU A 20 31.44 48.84 33.83
C LEU A 20 31.36 47.68 32.83
N ALA A 21 31.65 46.50 33.40
CA ALA A 21 31.18 45.16 33.08
C ALA A 21 30.13 45.00 31.96
N VAL A 22 30.39 44.09 31.01
CA VAL A 22 29.83 42.72 31.02
C VAL A 22 30.83 41.79 30.32
N VAL A 23 31.17 40.70 31.00
CA VAL A 23 32.01 39.59 30.54
C VAL A 23 31.13 38.64 29.73
N GLY A 24 31.57 38.28 28.52
CA GLY A 24 30.97 37.23 27.70
C GLY A 24 32.06 36.51 26.92
N THR A 25 32.60 35.46 27.51
CA THR A 25 33.71 34.63 27.04
C THR A 25 33.35 33.87 25.76
N LEU A 26 34.30 33.86 24.82
CA LEU A 26 34.44 32.92 23.69
C LEU A 26 34.19 31.46 24.10
N VAL A 27 33.63 30.65 23.20
CA VAL A 27 34.30 29.47 22.60
C VAL A 27 33.49 28.95 21.42
N VAL A 28 34.17 28.75 20.29
CA VAL A 28 33.75 27.98 19.11
C VAL A 28 33.74 26.50 19.46
N PHE A 29 32.60 25.83 19.31
CA PHE A 29 32.53 24.40 19.01
C PHE A 29 31.34 24.13 18.08
N GLY A 30 31.60 23.34 17.04
CA GLY A 30 30.60 22.89 16.09
C GLY A 30 29.48 22.12 16.79
N GLY A 31 28.25 22.51 16.48
CA GLY A 31 27.04 21.83 16.93
C GLY A 31 26.07 21.77 15.77
N VAL A 32 25.94 20.57 15.20
CA VAL A 32 24.80 20.17 14.38
C VAL A 32 23.54 20.42 15.22
N VAL A 33 22.72 21.40 14.82
CA VAL A 33 21.35 21.53 15.33
C VAL A 33 20.43 21.12 14.20
N ALA A 34 19.82 19.96 14.43
CA ALA A 34 18.78 19.36 13.64
C ALA A 34 17.64 20.34 13.39
N VAL A 35 17.19 20.40 12.13
CA VAL A 35 15.90 20.97 11.76
C VAL A 35 14.83 20.12 12.45
N THR A 36 14.21 20.63 13.49
CA THR A 36 12.93 20.11 13.98
C THR A 36 11.86 20.54 12.98
N GLN A 37 11.63 19.70 11.96
CA GLN A 37 10.34 19.69 11.29
C GLN A 37 9.31 19.14 12.26
N ILE A 38 8.60 20.05 12.91
CA ILE A 38 7.29 19.77 13.49
C ILE A 38 6.32 19.70 12.29
N SER A 39 5.99 18.49 11.86
CA SER A 39 4.73 18.28 11.11
C SER A 39 3.60 18.27 12.12
N SER A 40 3.08 19.45 12.41
CA SER A 40 1.73 19.63 12.92
C SER A 40 0.85 19.98 11.73
N ALA A 41 0.29 18.96 11.05
CA ALA A 41 -0.87 19.15 10.20
C ALA A 41 -2.12 19.33 11.09
N GLN A 42 -2.13 20.44 11.82
CA GLN A 42 -3.29 20.98 12.48
C GLN A 42 -3.07 22.49 12.51
N ASP A 43 -3.37 23.14 11.39
CA ASP A 43 -3.52 24.58 11.38
C ASP A 43 -4.71 25.00 10.54
N ARG A 44 -5.64 25.65 11.24
CA ARG A 44 -6.64 26.61 10.79
C ARG A 44 -7.46 26.26 9.55
N ARG A 45 -8.73 25.95 9.81
CA ARG A 45 -9.86 26.05 8.86
C ARG A 45 -9.80 27.41 8.14
N THR A 46 -9.22 27.42 6.95
CA THR A 46 -9.46 28.46 5.95
C THR A 46 -10.43 27.86 4.94
N ASN A 47 -11.50 28.61 4.60
CA ASN A 47 -12.51 28.22 3.62
C ASN A 47 -11.94 28.20 2.19
N LYS A 48 -10.94 27.35 1.92
CA LYS A 48 -10.55 26.97 0.57
C LYS A 48 -11.04 25.55 0.33
N PRO A 49 -11.76 25.28 -0.78
CA PRO A 49 -12.13 23.92 -1.14
C PRO A 49 -10.87 23.06 -1.23
N ARG A 50 -10.88 21.86 -0.63
CA ARG A 50 -9.83 20.86 -0.89
C ARG A 50 -9.79 20.62 -2.42
N PRO A 51 -8.61 20.46 -3.03
CA PRO A 51 -8.52 20.00 -4.42
C PRO A 51 -9.35 18.72 -4.57
N ALA A 52 -9.94 18.45 -5.74
CA ALA A 52 -10.89 17.35 -5.92
C ALA A 52 -10.35 16.01 -5.38
N ALA A 53 -9.08 15.69 -5.63
CA ALA A 53 -8.36 14.52 -5.11
C ALA A 53 -8.20 14.45 -3.57
N GLY A 54 -8.64 15.47 -2.83
CA GLY A 54 -8.61 15.49 -1.37
C GLY A 54 -9.99 15.33 -0.72
N GLN A 55 -11.07 15.26 -1.49
CA GLN A 55 -12.43 15.11 -0.95
C GLN A 55 -12.71 13.66 -0.58
N CYS A 56 -13.42 13.44 0.52
CA CYS A 56 -13.89 12.11 0.92
C CYS A 56 -15.09 11.75 0.05
N VAL A 57 -14.92 10.78 -0.85
CA VAL A 57 -15.99 10.31 -1.73
C VAL A 57 -16.58 9.00 -1.23
N GLU A 58 -17.82 8.72 -1.64
CA GLU A 58 -18.45 7.45 -1.33
C GLU A 58 -17.67 6.29 -1.98
N PRO A 59 -17.34 5.24 -1.22
CA PRO A 59 -16.56 4.12 -1.71
C PRO A 59 -17.36 3.31 -2.74
N SER A 60 -16.68 2.75 -3.74
CA SER A 60 -17.27 1.85 -4.74
C SER A 60 -17.93 0.64 -4.06
N PRO A 61 -18.98 0.05 -4.66
CA PRO A 61 -19.64 -1.13 -4.09
C PRO A 61 -18.65 -2.24 -3.73
N GLY A 62 -18.71 -2.72 -2.49
CA GLY A 62 -17.83 -3.78 -1.97
C GLY A 62 -16.35 -3.42 -1.89
N SER A 63 -16.02 -2.14 -1.67
CA SER A 63 -14.65 -1.65 -1.40
C SER A 63 -14.41 -1.27 0.08
N THR A 64 -15.43 -1.34 0.95
CA THR A 64 -15.31 -1.22 2.42
C THR A 64 -15.16 -2.56 3.16
N ALA A 65 -14.15 -2.63 4.03
CA ALA A 65 -13.86 -3.84 4.80
C ALA A 65 -15.02 -4.23 5.74
N PRO A 66 -15.44 -5.52 5.77
CA PRO A 66 -16.52 -6.00 6.65
C PRO A 66 -16.24 -5.78 8.14
N THR A 67 -14.97 -5.70 8.52
CA THR A 67 -14.49 -5.53 9.90
C THR A 67 -14.04 -4.10 10.22
N GLY A 68 -14.22 -3.15 9.28
CA GLY A 68 -13.85 -1.74 9.45
C GLY A 68 -12.34 -1.45 9.44
N ALA A 69 -11.51 -2.36 8.93
CA ALA A 69 -10.10 -2.11 8.69
C ALA A 69 -9.79 -2.23 7.19
N SER A 70 -9.68 -1.09 6.51
CA SER A 70 -9.39 -1.00 5.07
C SER A 70 -7.99 -1.49 4.67
N THR A 71 -7.09 -1.70 5.65
CA THR A 71 -5.76 -2.25 5.43
C THR A 71 -5.45 -3.31 6.46
N SER A 72 -4.91 -4.43 6.01
CA SER A 72 -4.41 -5.53 6.84
C SER A 72 -2.93 -5.75 6.60
N ARG A 73 -2.25 -6.34 7.59
CA ARG A 73 -0.88 -6.82 7.45
C ARG A 73 -0.79 -8.25 7.93
N THR A 74 -0.07 -9.06 7.17
CA THR A 74 0.23 -10.45 7.54
C THR A 74 1.73 -10.67 7.52
N TRP A 75 2.25 -11.40 8.51
CA TRP A 75 3.67 -11.71 8.58
C TRP A 75 3.96 -12.99 7.79
N GLN A 76 4.69 -12.87 6.69
CA GLN A 76 4.97 -13.96 5.76
C GLN A 76 6.45 -13.95 5.40
N ASN A 77 7.12 -15.10 5.37
CA ASN A 77 8.51 -15.23 4.93
C ASN A 77 9.48 -14.20 5.56
N GLY A 78 9.29 -13.88 6.84
CA GLY A 78 10.13 -12.92 7.56
C GLY A 78 9.88 -11.45 7.22
N ARG A 79 8.75 -11.13 6.57
CA ARG A 79 8.36 -9.76 6.21
C ARG A 79 6.87 -9.50 6.45
N TRP A 80 6.51 -8.23 6.54
CA TRP A 80 5.11 -7.81 6.46
C TRP A 80 4.66 -7.77 5.01
N VAL A 81 3.54 -8.43 4.73
CA VAL A 81 2.76 -8.26 3.51
C VAL A 81 1.56 -7.40 3.88
N ARG A 82 1.41 -6.26 3.21
CA ARG A 82 0.27 -5.37 3.40
C ARG A 82 -0.73 -5.60 2.27
N ASN A 83 -1.99 -5.77 2.67
CA ASN A 83 -3.12 -5.88 1.78
C ASN A 83 -4.12 -4.78 2.11
N HIS A 84 -4.53 -4.04 1.09
CA HIS A 84 -5.65 -3.12 1.15
C HIS A 84 -6.92 -3.91 0.82
N TRP A 85 -7.93 -3.81 1.68
CA TRP A 85 -9.25 -4.35 1.39
C TRP A 85 -9.90 -3.48 0.32
N GLY A 86 -10.60 -4.11 -0.62
CA GLY A 86 -11.00 -3.40 -1.82
C GLY A 86 -9.75 -2.86 -2.53
N ASP A 87 -9.90 -1.72 -3.17
CA ASP A 87 -8.86 -0.93 -3.80
C ASP A 87 -8.31 0.19 -2.87
N GLY A 88 -8.36 -0.05 -1.56
CA GLY A 88 -7.89 0.92 -0.56
C GLY A 88 -8.84 2.09 -0.35
N GLN A 89 -10.07 2.01 -0.87
CA GLN A 89 -11.14 2.90 -0.45
C GLN A 89 -11.45 2.71 1.04
N GLN A 90 -11.52 3.83 1.73
CA GLN A 90 -11.97 3.92 3.11
C GLN A 90 -13.38 4.52 3.10
N SER A 91 -14.17 4.19 4.11
CA SER A 91 -15.48 4.82 4.29
C SER A 91 -15.33 6.34 4.47
N VAL A 92 -16.36 7.11 4.10
CA VAL A 92 -16.36 8.57 4.27
C VAL A 92 -16.00 8.97 5.71
N PRO A 93 -16.56 8.34 6.77
CA PRO A 93 -16.15 8.64 8.15
C PRO A 93 -14.66 8.37 8.43
N GLU A 94 -14.07 7.29 7.90
CA GLU A 94 -12.63 7.01 8.07
C GLU A 94 -11.76 8.07 7.38
N CYS A 95 -12.18 8.52 6.20
CA CYS A 95 -11.52 9.61 5.48
C CYS A 95 -11.61 10.94 6.22
N GLU A 96 -12.78 11.28 6.78
CA GLU A 96 -12.99 12.51 7.55
C GLU A 96 -12.23 12.51 8.89
N ASP A 97 -12.12 11.34 9.53
CA ASP A 97 -11.33 11.12 10.75
C ASP A 97 -9.81 11.28 10.50
N GLY A 98 -9.36 11.32 9.25
CA GLY A 98 -7.93 11.37 8.89
C GLY A 98 -7.18 10.09 9.25
N LYS A 99 -7.88 8.98 9.46
CA LYS A 99 -7.28 7.65 9.62
C LYS A 99 -6.92 7.15 8.22
N ASP A 100 -5.87 7.72 7.64
CA ASP A 100 -5.32 7.13 6.42
C ASP A 100 -5.04 5.64 6.67
N GLY A 101 -5.33 4.79 5.68
CA GLY A 101 -4.86 3.40 5.60
C GLY A 101 -3.33 3.24 5.71
N THR A 102 -2.60 4.33 5.94
CA THR A 102 -1.24 4.40 6.46
C THR A 102 -1.15 3.69 7.81
N VAL A 103 -0.99 2.36 7.77
CA VAL A 103 -0.58 1.63 8.97
C VAL A 103 0.80 2.17 9.38
N GLY A 104 0.82 2.90 10.50
CA GLY A 104 1.90 3.80 10.87
C GLY A 104 3.30 3.18 10.91
N THR A 105 4.30 4.05 10.83
CA THR A 105 5.69 3.73 11.21
C THR A 105 5.71 3.41 12.70
N GLY A 106 5.88 2.15 13.04
CA GLY A 106 5.78 1.69 14.42
C GLY A 106 6.20 0.23 14.53
N THR A 107 5.58 -0.46 15.48
CA THR A 107 5.74 -1.90 15.65
C THR A 107 4.35 -2.54 15.77
N ALA A 108 4.20 -3.76 15.26
CA ALA A 108 2.95 -4.52 15.30
C ALA A 108 3.21 -5.95 15.77
N ILE A 109 2.15 -6.62 16.19
CA ILE A 109 2.15 -7.99 16.65
C ILE A 109 2.16 -8.93 15.45
N ALA A 110 3.31 -9.53 15.17
CA ALA A 110 3.47 -10.59 14.18
C ALA A 110 3.27 -11.96 14.83
N CYS A 111 2.29 -12.71 14.34
CA CYS A 111 2.05 -14.09 14.75
C CYS A 111 2.32 -15.05 13.57
N PRO A 112 2.83 -16.26 13.83
CA PRO A 112 2.93 -17.31 12.81
C PRO A 112 1.58 -17.60 12.14
N ASP A 113 1.62 -17.83 10.81
CA ASP A 113 0.44 -18.21 10.04
C ASP A 113 -0.01 -19.63 10.41
N VAL A 114 -1.26 -19.73 10.82
CA VAL A 114 -1.92 -20.97 11.24
C VAL A 114 -2.55 -21.68 10.05
N THR A 115 -3.08 -20.92 9.10
CA THR A 115 -3.81 -21.48 7.95
C THR A 115 -2.91 -22.30 7.04
N ALA A 116 -1.67 -21.87 6.83
CA ALA A 116 -0.66 -22.63 6.08
C ALA A 116 -0.21 -23.94 6.74
N LYS A 117 -0.59 -24.21 8.00
CA LYS A 117 -0.22 -25.42 8.76
C LYS A 117 -1.40 -26.33 9.08
N LEU A 118 -2.62 -25.91 8.73
CA LEU A 118 -3.80 -26.75 8.90
C LEU A 118 -3.86 -27.80 7.80
N PRO A 119 -4.10 -29.09 8.13
CA PRO A 119 -4.46 -30.09 7.14
C PRO A 119 -5.86 -29.79 6.58
N GLN A 120 -6.30 -30.53 5.56
CA GLN A 120 -7.67 -30.45 5.05
C GLN A 120 -8.67 -30.61 6.20
N VAL A 121 -9.45 -29.56 6.47
CA VAL A 121 -10.37 -29.50 7.61
C VAL A 121 -11.63 -30.32 7.29
N PRO A 122 -11.97 -31.36 8.08
CA PRO A 122 -13.20 -32.13 7.86
C PRO A 122 -14.44 -31.25 7.94
N ALA A 123 -15.42 -31.49 7.07
CA ALA A 123 -16.63 -30.67 6.96
C ALA A 123 -17.36 -30.49 8.31
N ARG A 124 -17.41 -31.56 9.12
CA ARG A 124 -18.05 -31.56 10.45
C ARG A 124 -17.35 -30.66 11.49
N ALA A 125 -16.05 -30.39 11.34
CA ALA A 125 -15.29 -29.52 12.25
C ALA A 125 -15.25 -28.05 11.81
N ARG A 126 -15.65 -27.77 10.57
CA ARG A 126 -15.37 -26.51 9.87
C ARG A 126 -15.83 -25.26 10.59
N ALA A 127 -17.11 -25.20 10.96
CA ALA A 127 -17.66 -24.05 11.66
C ALA A 127 -16.96 -23.77 13.02
N GLU A 128 -16.43 -24.80 13.68
CA GLU A 128 -15.64 -24.61 14.90
C GLU A 128 -14.22 -24.12 14.60
N VAL A 129 -13.60 -24.61 13.52
CA VAL A 129 -12.29 -24.13 13.05
C VAL A 129 -12.36 -22.68 12.57
N ASP A 130 -13.34 -22.30 11.77
CA ASP A 130 -13.49 -20.95 11.23
C ASP A 130 -13.72 -19.93 12.35
N ARG A 131 -14.55 -20.27 13.36
CA ARG A 131 -14.69 -19.45 14.58
C ARG A 131 -13.37 -19.32 15.33
N GLY A 132 -12.58 -20.38 15.38
CA GLY A 132 -11.24 -20.35 15.95
C GLY A 132 -10.31 -19.39 15.19
N LEU A 133 -10.25 -19.49 13.87
CA LEU A 133 -9.42 -18.62 13.02
C LEU A 133 -9.83 -17.14 13.15
N ALA A 134 -11.13 -16.85 13.13
CA ALA A 134 -11.65 -15.51 13.38
C ALA A 134 -11.26 -14.99 14.77
N GLN A 135 -11.37 -15.84 15.81
CA GLN A 135 -10.97 -15.49 17.17
C GLN A 135 -9.47 -15.20 17.28
N LEU A 136 -8.61 -15.95 16.56
CA LEU A 136 -7.17 -15.68 16.52
C LEU A 136 -6.88 -14.30 15.91
N GLN A 137 -7.61 -13.88 14.87
CA GLN A 137 -7.45 -12.55 14.28
C GLN A 137 -7.92 -11.44 15.22
N SER A 138 -9.04 -11.60 15.90
CA SER A 138 -9.50 -10.63 16.92
C SER A 138 -8.49 -10.47 18.06
N GLN A 139 -7.81 -11.56 18.45
CA GLN A 139 -6.78 -11.51 19.48
C GLN A 139 -5.54 -10.70 19.05
N ILE A 140 -5.15 -10.79 17.76
CA ILE A 140 -4.05 -9.99 17.20
C ILE A 140 -4.44 -8.51 17.19
N ALA A 141 -5.62 -8.18 16.64
CA ALA A 141 -6.09 -6.80 16.57
C ALA A 141 -6.17 -6.13 17.96
N GLU A 142 -6.62 -6.87 18.98
CA GLU A 142 -6.62 -6.39 20.36
C GLU A 142 -5.21 -6.18 20.91
N ALA A 143 -4.28 -7.10 20.64
CA ALA A 143 -2.90 -6.96 21.06
C ALA A 143 -2.20 -5.79 20.37
N ASP A 144 -2.50 -5.52 19.10
CA ASP A 144 -2.01 -4.34 18.36
C ASP A 144 -2.54 -3.04 18.96
N ARG A 145 -3.84 -2.97 19.30
CA ARG A 145 -4.40 -1.80 20.00
C ARG A 145 -3.70 -1.53 21.32
N ARG A 146 -3.41 -2.59 22.09
CA ARG A 146 -2.68 -2.49 23.36
C ARG A 146 -1.21 -2.11 23.15
N LEU A 147 -0.56 -2.64 22.12
CA LEU A 147 0.82 -2.28 21.78
C LEU A 147 0.92 -0.80 21.39
N ALA A 148 -0.05 -0.29 20.63
CA ALA A 148 -0.11 1.13 20.26
C ALA A 148 -0.35 2.03 21.50
N ALA A 149 -1.23 1.62 22.41
CA ALA A 149 -1.57 2.42 23.59
C ALA A 149 -0.52 2.36 24.72
N GLU A 150 0.16 1.23 24.88
CA GLU A 150 0.97 0.92 26.07
C GLU A 150 2.40 0.47 25.74
N GLY A 151 2.78 0.40 24.47
CA GLY A 151 4.09 -0.10 24.03
C GLY A 151 5.28 0.75 24.52
N ASN A 152 5.03 2.00 24.89
CA ASN A 152 6.04 2.88 25.49
C ASN A 152 6.44 2.48 26.93
N LYS A 153 5.73 1.54 27.58
CA LYS A 153 6.05 1.03 28.92
C LYS A 153 7.24 0.06 28.95
N GLY A 154 7.90 -0.15 27.81
CA GLY A 154 9.16 -0.90 27.69
C GLY A 154 8.98 -2.38 27.36
N GLU A 155 10.07 -3.02 26.91
CA GLU A 155 10.05 -4.39 26.37
C GLU A 155 9.56 -5.44 27.39
N ALA A 156 9.93 -5.29 28.66
CA ALA A 156 9.48 -6.18 29.73
C ALA A 156 7.95 -6.14 29.92
N PHE A 157 7.34 -4.96 29.80
CA PHE A 157 5.88 -4.80 29.82
C PHE A 157 5.25 -5.41 28.57
N ILE A 158 5.77 -5.14 27.37
CA ILE A 158 5.27 -5.71 26.12
C ILE A 158 5.26 -7.25 26.21
N ARG A 159 6.36 -7.84 26.67
CA ARG A 159 6.49 -9.29 26.82
C ARG A 159 5.45 -9.85 27.80
N SER A 160 5.39 -9.30 29.00
CA SER A 160 4.58 -9.86 30.10
C SER A 160 3.09 -9.53 30.00
N ALA A 161 2.74 -8.32 29.55
CA ALA A 161 1.36 -7.82 29.56
C ALA A 161 0.66 -7.97 28.21
N ILE A 162 1.39 -8.09 27.09
CA ILE A 162 0.80 -8.18 25.75
C ILE A 162 1.09 -9.54 25.12
N LEU A 163 2.36 -9.89 24.90
CA LEU A 163 2.74 -11.10 24.17
C LEU A 163 2.42 -12.39 24.93
N GLN A 164 2.71 -12.47 26.22
CA GLN A 164 2.42 -13.68 27.02
C GLN A 164 0.91 -13.96 27.14
N PRO A 165 0.03 -12.98 27.47
CA PRO A 165 -1.41 -13.19 27.46
C PRO A 165 -1.96 -13.53 26.07
N LEU A 166 -1.41 -12.91 25.01
CA LEU A 166 -1.77 -13.25 23.64
C LEU A 166 -1.41 -14.69 23.31
N ALA A 167 -0.19 -15.14 23.62
CA ALA A 167 0.25 -16.50 23.40
C ALA A 167 -0.64 -17.51 24.14
N GLY A 168 -1.01 -17.23 25.39
CA GLY A 168 -1.95 -18.06 26.15
C GLY A 168 -3.33 -18.15 25.49
N LYS A 169 -3.89 -17.01 25.09
CA LYS A 169 -5.19 -16.94 24.40
C LYS A 169 -5.17 -17.63 23.04
N ARG A 170 -4.10 -17.48 22.27
CA ARG A 170 -3.91 -18.14 20.97
C ARG A 170 -3.77 -19.64 21.12
N ARG A 171 -2.95 -20.11 22.07
CA ARG A 171 -2.76 -21.53 22.36
C ARG A 171 -4.09 -22.21 22.71
N ALA A 172 -4.90 -21.59 23.56
CA ALA A 172 -6.23 -22.11 23.89
C ALA A 172 -7.16 -22.23 22.66
N VAL A 173 -7.09 -21.30 21.70
CA VAL A 173 -7.88 -21.39 20.47
C VAL A 173 -7.31 -22.44 19.51
N LEU A 174 -5.98 -22.54 19.38
CA LEU A 174 -5.31 -23.57 18.59
C LEU A 174 -5.59 -24.98 19.11
N ASP A 175 -5.69 -25.14 20.43
CA ASP A 175 -6.08 -26.40 21.07
C ASP A 175 -7.54 -26.75 20.79
N ARG A 176 -8.45 -25.76 20.76
CA ARG A 176 -9.84 -25.97 20.33
C ARG A 176 -9.93 -26.39 18.86
N ILE A 177 -9.18 -25.73 17.97
CA ILE A 177 -9.09 -26.11 16.54
C ILE A 177 -8.58 -27.55 16.40
N THR A 178 -7.51 -27.88 17.13
CA THR A 178 -6.93 -29.24 17.14
C THR A 178 -7.96 -30.27 17.59
N THR A 179 -8.66 -29.99 18.69
CA THR A 179 -9.68 -30.89 19.25
C THR A 179 -10.89 -31.02 18.33
N ALA A 180 -11.34 -29.93 17.69
CA ALA A 180 -12.45 -29.95 16.75
C ALA A 180 -12.16 -30.89 15.57
N ILE A 181 -10.94 -30.84 15.02
CA ILE A 181 -10.52 -31.72 13.93
C ILE A 181 -10.36 -33.17 14.42
N ASP A 182 -9.71 -33.37 15.58
CA ASP A 182 -9.46 -34.70 16.19
C ASP A 182 -10.75 -35.50 16.45
N ARG A 183 -11.86 -34.84 16.79
CA ARG A 183 -13.16 -35.51 16.99
C ARG A 183 -13.69 -36.19 15.73
N VAL A 184 -13.26 -35.78 14.54
CA VAL A 184 -13.87 -36.20 13.26
C VAL A 184 -12.84 -36.57 12.19
N GLY A 185 -11.55 -36.54 12.50
CA GLY A 185 -10.46 -36.82 11.57
C GLY A 185 -9.10 -36.85 12.27
N PRO A 186 -8.00 -37.04 11.52
CA PRO A 186 -6.65 -37.12 12.08
C PRO A 186 -6.25 -35.84 12.82
N ARG A 187 -5.74 -35.99 14.04
CA ARG A 187 -5.29 -34.88 14.88
C ARG A 187 -4.15 -34.09 14.21
N PRO A 188 -4.30 -32.76 14.01
CA PRO A 188 -3.21 -31.94 13.51
C PRO A 188 -2.11 -31.80 14.57
N GLN A 189 -0.86 -31.88 14.14
CA GLN A 189 0.31 -31.78 15.00
C GLN A 189 0.95 -30.38 14.89
N GLY A 190 1.55 -29.90 15.98
CA GLY A 190 2.38 -28.69 15.98
C GLY A 190 1.62 -27.35 16.01
N LEU A 191 0.29 -27.33 15.94
CA LEU A 191 -0.48 -26.06 15.96
C LEU A 191 -0.20 -25.20 17.21
N ALA A 192 -0.04 -25.80 18.38
CA ALA A 192 0.25 -25.09 19.63
C ALA A 192 1.57 -24.30 19.60
N GLN A 193 2.50 -24.65 18.71
CA GLN A 193 3.78 -23.94 18.52
C GLN A 193 3.61 -22.62 17.75
N LEU A 194 2.47 -22.42 17.08
CA LEU A 194 2.14 -21.21 16.32
C LEU A 194 1.47 -20.13 17.20
N ALA A 195 1.37 -20.39 18.51
CA ALA A 195 0.73 -19.50 19.47
C ALA A 195 1.57 -18.27 19.78
N ASP A 196 2.90 -18.42 19.78
CA ASP A 196 3.80 -17.35 20.21
C ASP A 196 3.92 -16.29 19.12
N CYS A 197 3.71 -15.04 19.50
CA CYS A 197 3.82 -13.88 18.63
C CYS A 197 4.97 -13.00 19.09
N GLN A 198 5.39 -12.10 18.21
CA GLN A 198 6.51 -11.20 18.42
C GLN A 198 6.15 -9.81 17.94
N VAL A 199 6.78 -8.80 18.54
CA VAL A 199 6.68 -7.43 18.02
C VAL A 199 7.65 -7.28 16.86
N GLN A 200 7.16 -6.86 15.69
CA GLN A 200 7.96 -6.60 14.50
C GLN A 200 7.78 -5.16 14.04
N PRO A 201 8.87 -4.48 13.59
CA PRO A 201 8.76 -3.16 13.02
C PRO A 201 7.90 -3.20 11.77
N THR A 202 7.05 -2.20 11.62
CA THR A 202 6.09 -2.09 10.52
C THR A 202 6.57 -1.22 9.37
N GLY A 203 7.71 -0.54 9.54
CA GLY A 203 8.29 0.32 8.52
C GLY A 203 8.98 -0.50 7.44
N ASN A 204 8.85 -0.06 6.18
CA ASN A 204 9.76 -0.48 5.12
C ASN A 204 11.17 -0.03 5.50
N THR A 205 12.08 -0.99 5.69
CA THR A 205 13.52 -0.74 5.60
C THR A 205 13.94 -0.66 4.12
N GLY A 206 13.33 0.28 3.39
CA GLY A 206 13.77 0.71 2.06
C GLY A 206 14.76 1.86 2.23
N GLY A 207 15.99 1.65 1.79
CA GLY A 207 17.13 2.51 2.08
C GLY A 207 16.97 3.97 1.64
N ASN A 208 17.47 4.86 2.49
CA ASN A 208 17.91 6.20 2.13
C ASN A 208 18.79 6.15 0.88
N ASN A 209 18.45 6.93 -0.14
CA ASN A 209 19.45 7.59 -0.98
C ASN A 209 18.93 8.99 -1.31
N GLY A 210 19.62 9.97 -0.75
CA GLY A 210 19.37 11.38 -0.99
C GLY A 210 20.02 11.87 -2.28
N GLY A 211 19.30 12.76 -2.95
CA GLY A 211 19.77 13.76 -3.90
C GLY A 211 18.57 14.68 -4.08
N GLY A 212 18.52 15.89 -3.50
CA GLY A 212 19.51 16.94 -3.60
C GLY A 212 19.08 17.85 -4.74
N SER A 213 18.15 18.77 -4.50
CA SER A 213 17.83 19.85 -5.45
C SER A 213 17.37 21.11 -4.72
N THR A 214 18.19 22.12 -4.89
CA THR A 214 18.13 23.50 -4.39
C THR A 214 16.89 24.23 -4.93
N PRO A 215 16.37 25.26 -4.22
CA PRO A 215 15.13 25.94 -4.60
C PRO A 215 15.40 27.13 -5.52
N THR A 216 14.65 27.21 -6.62
CA THR A 216 14.49 28.46 -7.39
C THR A 216 13.03 28.88 -7.37
N THR A 217 12.83 30.11 -6.96
CA THR A 217 11.55 30.78 -6.72
C THR A 217 10.98 31.43 -7.98
N THR A 218 9.66 31.68 -7.90
CA THR A 218 8.86 32.78 -8.52
C THR A 218 8.09 32.45 -9.84
N PRO A 219 6.99 33.17 -10.17
CA PRO A 219 5.63 33.03 -9.63
C PRO A 219 4.56 32.74 -10.72
N GLY A 220 3.33 32.49 -10.29
CA GLY A 220 2.20 32.16 -11.15
C GLY A 220 1.74 33.25 -12.14
N GLY A 221 0.96 32.78 -13.12
CA GLY A 221 0.14 33.56 -14.04
C GLY A 221 -0.70 32.58 -14.84
N GLY A 222 -2.03 32.68 -14.73
CA GLY A 222 -2.96 31.85 -15.51
C GLY A 222 -3.06 32.30 -16.97
N ASN A 223 -3.57 31.42 -17.83
CA ASN A 223 -4.62 31.79 -18.79
C ASN A 223 -5.24 30.58 -19.49
N ASN A 224 -6.57 30.57 -19.55
CA ASN A 224 -7.34 29.97 -20.63
C ASN A 224 -7.07 30.74 -21.93
N GLY A 225 -7.07 30.04 -23.07
CA GLY A 225 -7.15 30.66 -24.39
C GLY A 225 -6.53 29.80 -25.48
N GLY A 226 -7.39 29.16 -26.29
CA GLY A 226 -7.00 28.30 -27.40
C GLY A 226 -6.31 29.02 -28.57
N GLY A 227 -5.76 28.22 -29.48
CA GLY A 227 -5.17 28.69 -30.73
C GLY A 227 -4.38 27.58 -31.43
N ASN A 228 -4.95 27.13 -32.55
CA ASN A 228 -4.64 25.91 -33.30
C ASN A 228 -3.32 25.95 -34.11
N ASN A 229 -2.91 24.75 -34.54
CA ASN A 229 -1.98 24.37 -35.62
C ASN A 229 -0.45 24.40 -35.38
N GLY A 230 0.08 23.18 -35.19
CA GLY A 230 1.45 22.79 -35.52
C GLY A 230 1.53 21.29 -35.77
N GLY A 231 1.12 20.83 -36.96
CA GLY A 231 1.29 19.45 -37.39
C GLY A 231 2.77 19.06 -37.38
N GLY A 232 3.10 17.99 -36.66
CA GLY A 232 4.45 17.43 -36.61
C GLY A 232 4.55 16.26 -35.64
N ASN A 233 4.37 15.05 -36.16
CA ASN A 233 4.63 13.74 -35.55
C ASN A 233 3.81 13.37 -34.30
N ALA A 234 2.49 13.18 -34.45
CA ALA A 234 1.81 12.19 -33.61
C ALA A 234 2.34 10.78 -33.96
N PRO A 235 2.64 9.92 -32.98
CA PRO A 235 2.98 8.52 -33.23
C PRO A 235 1.87 7.84 -34.05
N GLY A 236 2.24 7.04 -35.07
CA GLY A 236 1.27 6.22 -35.83
C GLY A 236 0.84 6.77 -37.19
N ALA A 237 1.67 7.58 -37.86
CA ALA A 237 1.45 7.99 -39.25
C ALA A 237 1.14 6.77 -40.15
N GLY A 238 -0.03 6.77 -40.79
CA GLY A 238 -0.49 5.69 -41.67
C GLY A 238 -1.26 4.56 -40.99
N LEU A 239 -1.51 4.60 -39.67
CA LEU A 239 -2.20 3.55 -38.92
C LEU A 239 -3.70 3.79 -38.68
N GLY A 240 -4.25 4.92 -39.16
CA GLY A 240 -5.67 5.25 -38.92
C GLY A 240 -6.01 5.39 -37.43
N VAL A 241 -5.12 6.02 -36.66
CA VAL A 241 -5.31 6.28 -35.22
C VAL A 241 -6.63 7.03 -35.01
N LEU A 242 -7.52 6.48 -34.16
CA LEU A 242 -8.85 7.05 -33.89
C LEU A 242 -8.80 8.20 -32.87
N ALA A 243 -7.88 8.14 -31.90
CA ALA A 243 -7.57 9.19 -30.93
C ALA A 243 -6.26 8.83 -30.22
N ASN A 244 -5.52 9.83 -29.76
CA ASN A 244 -4.30 9.69 -28.94
C ASN A 244 -4.37 10.47 -27.62
N ASP A 245 -5.47 11.18 -27.39
CA ASP A 245 -5.80 11.91 -26.17
C ASP A 245 -7.34 12.03 -26.05
N CYS A 246 -7.79 12.95 -25.19
CA CYS A 246 -9.19 13.19 -24.89
C CYS A 246 -9.80 14.40 -25.60
N ASP A 247 -9.07 15.07 -26.50
CA ASP A 247 -9.46 16.38 -27.01
C ASP A 247 -10.77 16.34 -27.81
N GLU A 248 -11.06 15.22 -28.47
CA GLU A 248 -12.30 15.00 -29.23
C GLU A 248 -13.39 14.24 -28.43
N SER A 249 -13.13 13.89 -27.17
CA SER A 249 -14.09 13.15 -26.35
C SER A 249 -15.24 14.05 -25.88
N ARG A 250 -16.46 13.49 -25.91
CA ARG A 250 -17.66 14.12 -25.34
C ARG A 250 -17.87 13.77 -23.86
N LEU A 251 -17.01 12.91 -23.29
CA LEU A 251 -17.08 12.53 -21.89
C LEU A 251 -16.44 13.61 -21.02
N GLN A 252 -16.88 13.71 -19.76
CA GLN A 252 -16.26 14.59 -18.79
C GLN A 252 -14.82 14.12 -18.50
N PRO A 253 -13.84 15.01 -18.30
CA PRO A 253 -12.52 14.63 -17.82
C PRO A 253 -12.59 13.88 -16.49
N HIS A 254 -11.70 12.91 -16.29
CA HIS A 254 -11.55 12.25 -15.00
C HIS A 254 -11.11 13.23 -13.90
N ASP A 255 -11.55 12.97 -12.69
CA ASP A 255 -11.15 13.69 -11.46
C ASP A 255 -10.19 12.85 -10.59
N GLY A 256 -9.82 11.67 -11.08
CA GLY A 256 -8.95 10.73 -10.39
C GLY A 256 -9.67 9.66 -9.60
N PHE A 257 -10.97 9.80 -9.37
CA PHE A 257 -11.77 8.80 -8.66
C PHE A 257 -12.33 7.75 -9.61
N GLN A 258 -12.81 6.63 -9.08
CA GLN A 258 -13.41 5.51 -9.83
C GLN A 258 -14.80 5.83 -10.40
N ILE A 259 -14.89 6.90 -11.18
CA ILE A 259 -16.12 7.30 -11.80
C ILE A 259 -16.04 6.94 -13.28
N GLY A 260 -16.90 6.01 -13.71
CA GLY A 260 -17.03 5.62 -15.11
C GLY A 260 -17.59 6.75 -15.98
N ASN A 261 -17.65 6.52 -17.29
CA ASN A 261 -18.10 7.53 -18.27
C ASN A 261 -17.28 8.83 -18.17
N ARG A 262 -15.96 8.69 -18.09
CA ARG A 262 -14.98 9.79 -18.06
C ARG A 262 -13.97 9.61 -19.18
N CYS A 263 -13.41 10.72 -19.65
CA CYS A 263 -12.21 10.69 -20.47
C CYS A 263 -10.97 10.76 -19.57
N VAL A 264 -10.07 9.80 -19.74
CA VAL A 264 -8.81 9.72 -19.01
C VAL A 264 -7.68 10.17 -19.95
N SER A 265 -7.24 11.42 -19.82
CA SER A 265 -6.14 11.98 -20.60
C SER A 265 -4.77 11.70 -19.98
N THR A 266 -4.73 11.02 -18.83
CA THR A 266 -3.48 10.59 -18.20
C THR A 266 -2.74 9.62 -19.11
N GLU A 267 -1.47 9.94 -19.40
CA GLU A 267 -0.62 9.11 -20.24
C GLU A 267 -0.49 7.70 -19.65
N PHE A 268 -0.33 6.70 -20.51
CA PHE A 268 -0.04 5.34 -20.05
C PHE A 268 1.30 5.26 -19.29
N GLY A 269 2.24 6.15 -19.59
CA GLY A 269 3.53 6.25 -18.92
C GLY A 269 4.62 5.40 -19.56
N GLU A 270 5.59 5.02 -18.73
CA GLU A 270 6.79 4.30 -19.14
C GLU A 270 6.51 2.81 -19.40
N VAL A 271 7.08 2.26 -20.48
CA VAL A 271 6.95 0.84 -20.83
C VAL A 271 8.29 0.14 -20.62
N GLY A 272 8.26 -0.95 -19.86
CA GLY A 272 9.44 -1.76 -19.63
C GLY A 272 9.89 -2.49 -20.89
N ALA A 273 11.19 -2.77 -20.99
CA ALA A 273 11.70 -3.72 -21.97
C ALA A 273 11.03 -5.10 -21.78
N ALA A 274 10.96 -5.91 -22.82
CA ALA A 274 10.24 -7.17 -22.80
C ALA A 274 10.76 -8.14 -21.73
N ALA A 275 12.06 -8.09 -21.43
CA ALA A 275 12.70 -8.85 -20.35
C ALA A 275 12.35 -8.34 -18.94
N ASN A 276 11.91 -7.10 -18.84
CA ASN A 276 11.57 -6.39 -17.60
C ASN A 276 10.06 -6.21 -17.40
N ASN A 277 9.22 -6.65 -18.34
CA ASN A 277 7.78 -6.61 -18.15
C ASN A 277 7.36 -7.55 -17.01
N PRO A 278 6.36 -7.15 -16.21
CA PRO A 278 5.91 -7.94 -15.09
C PRO A 278 5.27 -9.24 -15.59
N SER A 279 5.39 -10.28 -14.77
CA SER A 279 4.65 -11.53 -14.93
C SER A 279 4.19 -12.00 -13.56
N LEU A 280 3.08 -12.71 -13.50
CA LEU A 280 2.62 -13.33 -12.26
C LEU A 280 1.93 -14.67 -12.51
N LEU A 281 1.87 -15.50 -11.47
CA LEU A 281 1.20 -16.79 -11.47
C LEU A 281 0.53 -17.05 -10.12
N ILE A 282 -0.61 -17.73 -10.15
CA ILE A 282 -1.20 -18.38 -8.98
C ILE A 282 -0.54 -19.77 -8.87
N THR A 283 0.47 -19.89 -7.99
CA THR A 283 1.29 -21.09 -7.87
C THR A 283 0.69 -22.17 -6.99
N GLN A 284 -0.27 -21.82 -6.13
CA GLN A 284 -1.01 -22.76 -5.30
C GLN A 284 -2.41 -22.25 -5.02
N PHE A 285 -3.40 -23.13 -5.17
CA PHE A 285 -4.81 -22.88 -4.88
C PHE A 285 -5.50 -24.22 -4.59
N PRO A 286 -6.61 -24.25 -3.83
CA PRO A 286 -7.40 -25.47 -3.65
C PRO A 286 -8.28 -25.74 -4.87
N ASP A 287 -8.44 -27.00 -5.25
CA ASP A 287 -9.44 -27.38 -6.28
C ASP A 287 -10.87 -27.20 -5.77
N GLN A 288 -11.08 -27.47 -4.47
CA GLN A 288 -12.38 -27.38 -3.82
C GLN A 288 -12.27 -26.76 -2.42
N VAL A 289 -13.24 -25.93 -2.08
CA VAL A 289 -13.45 -25.38 -0.75
C VAL A 289 -14.91 -25.56 -0.34
N GLY A 290 -15.20 -25.45 0.94
CA GLY A 290 -16.60 -25.36 1.38
C GLY A 290 -17.04 -23.91 1.44
N ARG A 291 -18.35 -23.68 1.40
CA ARG A 291 -18.93 -22.37 1.64
C ARG A 291 -18.44 -21.76 2.95
N ASN A 292 -18.04 -20.50 2.91
CA ASN A 292 -17.44 -19.73 4.01
C ASN A 292 -16.19 -20.38 4.64
N GLN A 293 -15.59 -21.39 3.98
CA GLN A 293 -14.32 -21.95 4.42
C GLN A 293 -13.19 -21.01 4.03
N ALA A 294 -12.36 -20.61 5.00
CA ALA A 294 -11.14 -19.89 4.69
C ALA A 294 -10.16 -20.76 3.87
N PHE A 295 -9.47 -20.13 2.93
CA PHE A 295 -8.42 -20.75 2.12
C PHE A 295 -7.36 -19.74 1.71
N THR A 296 -6.32 -20.20 1.04
CA THR A 296 -5.23 -19.35 0.56
C THR A 296 -4.95 -19.54 -0.92
N LEU A 297 -4.45 -18.47 -1.54
CA LEU A 297 -3.78 -18.51 -2.84
C LEU A 297 -2.32 -18.17 -2.63
N ARG A 298 -1.40 -18.86 -3.30
CA ARG A 298 -0.01 -18.40 -3.44
C ARG A 298 0.16 -17.73 -4.78
N VAL A 299 0.71 -16.52 -4.75
CA VAL A 299 0.93 -15.68 -5.92
C VAL A 299 2.42 -15.45 -6.05
N SER A 300 3.01 -15.86 -7.15
CA SER A 300 4.38 -15.50 -7.51
C SER A 300 4.36 -14.33 -8.47
N THR A 301 5.15 -13.29 -8.19
CA THR A 301 5.35 -12.14 -9.06
C THR A 301 6.81 -12.04 -9.46
N ARG A 302 7.09 -11.57 -10.68
CA ARG A 302 8.43 -11.27 -11.18
C ARG A 302 8.37 -9.94 -11.94
N ASN A 303 9.45 -9.17 -11.85
CA ASN A 303 9.61 -7.86 -12.51
C ASN A 303 8.56 -6.82 -12.10
N LEU A 304 8.02 -6.94 -10.89
CA LEU A 304 7.05 -6.02 -10.31
C LEU A 304 7.59 -5.54 -8.97
N VAL A 305 7.74 -4.23 -8.82
CA VAL A 305 8.06 -3.58 -7.54
C VAL A 305 6.74 -3.10 -6.92
N ARG A 306 6.31 -3.77 -5.85
CA ARG A 306 5.00 -3.62 -5.22
C ARG A 306 4.98 -2.54 -4.15
N ASP A 307 5.35 -1.32 -4.52
CA ASP A 307 5.52 -0.19 -3.61
C ASP A 307 4.76 1.07 -4.06
N ARG A 308 3.87 0.92 -5.05
CA ARG A 308 3.08 2.02 -5.58
C ARG A 308 1.61 1.64 -5.68
N PHE A 309 0.85 2.23 -4.76
CA PHE A 309 -0.59 2.08 -4.68
C PHE A 309 -1.19 3.42 -4.26
N LEU A 310 -1.86 4.08 -5.20
CA LEU A 310 -2.56 5.33 -4.94
C LEU A 310 -4.01 5.01 -4.60
N ALA A 311 -4.39 5.19 -3.34
CA ALA A 311 -5.73 4.82 -2.88
C ALA A 311 -6.82 5.52 -3.73
N ALA A 312 -7.72 4.72 -4.29
CA ALA A 312 -8.78 5.23 -5.15
C ALA A 312 -9.74 6.18 -4.43
N GLY A 313 -9.98 5.95 -3.14
CA GLY A 313 -10.78 6.83 -2.28
C GLY A 313 -10.17 8.21 -2.04
N GLN A 314 -8.93 8.42 -2.46
CA GLN A 314 -8.21 9.69 -2.45
C GLN A 314 -7.97 10.23 -3.87
N GLY A 315 -8.76 9.78 -4.84
CA GLY A 315 -8.61 10.18 -6.24
C GLY A 315 -7.35 9.64 -6.90
N GLY A 316 -6.77 8.57 -6.36
CA GLY A 316 -5.56 7.93 -6.89
C GLY A 316 -5.76 7.10 -8.17
N TYR A 317 -7.01 6.81 -8.52
CA TYR A 317 -7.33 5.72 -9.43
C TYR A 317 -6.96 6.00 -10.89
N TYR A 318 -7.13 7.24 -11.38
CA TYR A 318 -6.84 7.60 -12.77
C TYR A 318 -5.69 8.62 -12.94
N VAL A 319 -4.97 8.96 -11.88
CA VAL A 319 -4.12 10.19 -11.84
C VAL A 319 -2.65 9.99 -12.13
N GLU A 320 -2.15 8.76 -12.15
CA GLU A 320 -0.72 8.47 -12.30
C GLU A 320 -0.44 7.65 -13.55
N SER A 321 0.55 8.10 -14.30
CA SER A 321 1.14 7.34 -15.41
C SER A 321 2.03 6.21 -14.88
N SER A 322 2.17 5.12 -15.64
CA SER A 322 3.09 4.04 -15.23
C SER A 322 4.53 4.55 -15.14
N LEU A 323 5.26 4.10 -14.13
CA LEU A 323 6.66 4.45 -13.90
C LEU A 323 7.50 3.21 -13.67
N LEU A 324 8.74 3.24 -14.16
CA LEU A 324 9.76 2.24 -13.92
C LEU A 324 10.69 2.67 -12.77
N ASN A 325 11.28 1.71 -12.09
CA ASN A 325 12.41 1.99 -11.19
C ASN A 325 13.72 2.18 -11.98
N ALA A 326 14.81 2.46 -11.27
CA ALA A 326 16.15 2.61 -11.88
C ALA A 326 16.66 1.37 -12.63
N GLN A 327 16.06 0.20 -12.39
CA GLN A 327 16.35 -1.08 -13.06
C GLN A 327 15.43 -1.33 -14.27
N GLY A 328 14.52 -0.41 -14.58
CA GLY A 328 13.55 -0.54 -15.66
C GLY A 328 12.39 -1.50 -15.36
N LEU A 329 12.11 -1.76 -14.07
CA LEU A 329 10.99 -2.60 -13.62
C LEU A 329 9.77 -1.75 -13.25
N VAL A 330 8.57 -2.25 -13.55
CA VAL A 330 7.32 -1.56 -13.23
C VAL A 330 7.15 -1.37 -11.72
N ARG A 331 6.81 -0.14 -11.32
CA ARG A 331 6.37 0.24 -9.98
C ARG A 331 4.85 0.10 -9.89
N GLY A 332 4.34 -0.58 -8.89
CA GLY A 332 2.91 -0.87 -8.80
C GLY A 332 2.52 -1.69 -7.59
N HIS A 333 1.56 -2.58 -7.80
CA HIS A 333 1.00 -3.53 -6.85
C HIS A 333 0.35 -4.69 -7.63
N PHE A 334 -0.35 -5.60 -6.97
CA PHE A 334 -1.24 -6.54 -7.67
C PHE A 334 -2.57 -6.66 -6.94
N HIS A 335 -3.60 -7.07 -7.66
CA HIS A 335 -4.93 -7.32 -7.14
C HIS A 335 -5.20 -8.81 -7.09
N THR A 336 -6.02 -9.23 -6.12
CA THR A 336 -6.60 -10.56 -6.07
C THR A 336 -8.10 -10.42 -5.87
N ALA A 337 -8.89 -11.04 -6.73
CA ALA A 337 -10.34 -11.04 -6.62
C ALA A 337 -10.90 -12.44 -6.84
N CYS A 338 -11.95 -12.80 -6.09
CA CYS A 338 -12.73 -14.00 -6.34
C CYS A 338 -14.20 -13.63 -6.52
N ARG A 339 -14.80 -14.08 -7.62
CA ARG A 339 -16.23 -13.93 -7.90
C ARG A 339 -16.88 -15.29 -8.10
N MET A 340 -18.16 -15.39 -7.77
CA MET A 340 -18.97 -16.56 -8.09
C MET A 340 -19.41 -16.47 -9.55
N LEU A 341 -19.37 -17.58 -10.28
CA LEU A 341 -19.81 -17.62 -11.67
C LEU A 341 -21.23 -18.17 -11.77
N ASP A 342 -22.14 -17.37 -12.32
CA ASP A 342 -23.50 -17.82 -12.67
C ASP A 342 -23.51 -18.71 -13.92
N SER A 343 -22.51 -18.53 -14.80
CA SER A 343 -22.33 -19.31 -16.03
C SER A 343 -20.85 -19.58 -16.29
N LEU A 344 -20.56 -20.76 -16.83
CA LEU A 344 -19.21 -21.12 -17.30
C LEU A 344 -18.99 -20.81 -18.79
N THR A 345 -20.04 -20.32 -19.46
CA THR A 345 -20.07 -20.08 -20.91
C THR A 345 -20.44 -18.65 -21.28
N THR A 346 -20.91 -17.88 -20.29
CA THR A 346 -21.31 -16.47 -20.46
C THR A 346 -20.47 -15.63 -19.51
N PRO A 347 -19.89 -14.51 -19.97
CA PRO A 347 -19.23 -13.58 -19.05
C PRO A 347 -20.25 -13.01 -18.07
N PRO A 348 -19.87 -12.81 -16.79
CA PRO A 348 -20.74 -12.16 -15.81
C PRO A 348 -20.89 -10.67 -16.11
N GLU A 349 -21.90 -10.06 -15.49
CA GLU A 349 -22.19 -8.64 -15.64
C GLU A 349 -21.05 -7.77 -15.03
N PRO A 350 -20.65 -6.68 -15.68
CA PRO A 350 -19.46 -5.92 -15.28
C PRO A 350 -19.63 -5.14 -13.96
N GLN A 351 -20.87 -4.86 -13.54
CA GLN A 351 -21.18 -4.14 -12.30
C GLN A 351 -21.18 -5.02 -11.05
N GLU A 352 -21.04 -6.34 -11.19
CA GLU A 352 -21.07 -7.26 -10.05
C GLU A 352 -19.82 -7.11 -9.17
N VAL A 353 -20.06 -7.00 -7.88
CA VAL A 353 -19.01 -6.92 -6.87
C VAL A 353 -18.47 -8.33 -6.63
N PRO A 354 -17.14 -8.55 -6.69
CA PRO A 354 -16.57 -9.84 -6.37
C PRO A 354 -16.82 -10.20 -4.90
N ALA A 355 -17.01 -11.49 -4.61
CA ALA A 355 -17.17 -12.02 -3.26
C ALA A 355 -15.94 -11.77 -2.36
N PHE A 356 -14.77 -11.55 -2.96
CA PHE A 356 -13.54 -11.15 -2.29
C PHE A 356 -12.70 -10.26 -3.20
N PHE A 357 -12.08 -9.21 -2.62
CA PHE A 357 -11.09 -8.39 -3.31
C PHE A 357 -10.06 -7.83 -2.32
N VAL A 358 -8.77 -7.86 -2.72
CA VAL A 358 -7.68 -7.12 -2.07
C VAL A 358 -6.66 -6.62 -3.07
N ALA A 359 -5.98 -5.51 -2.74
CA ALA A 359 -4.76 -5.05 -3.39
C ALA A 359 -3.54 -5.27 -2.50
N THR A 360 -2.44 -5.80 -3.04
CA THR A 360 -1.21 -6.09 -2.31
C THR A 360 -0.09 -5.12 -2.69
N GLU A 361 0.30 -4.27 -1.75
CA GLU A 361 1.43 -3.33 -1.80
C GLU A 361 2.25 -3.55 -0.53
N ASP A 362 3.37 -4.27 -0.61
CA ASP A 362 4.18 -4.63 0.55
C ASP A 362 5.57 -3.98 0.54
N GLY A 363 5.84 -3.07 -0.40
CA GLY A 363 7.14 -2.44 -0.58
C GLY A 363 8.22 -3.36 -1.14
N ARG A 364 7.87 -4.53 -1.68
CA ARG A 364 8.81 -5.59 -2.09
C ARG A 364 8.68 -5.93 -3.56
N GLY A 365 9.20 -7.08 -3.98
CA GLY A 365 9.30 -7.46 -5.38
C GLY A 365 10.55 -6.91 -6.06
N GLY A 366 10.72 -7.27 -7.33
CA GLY A 366 11.93 -7.00 -8.10
C GLY A 366 12.08 -7.97 -9.26
N ALA A 367 13.30 -8.11 -9.79
CA ALA A 367 13.56 -8.91 -10.98
C ALA A 367 13.45 -10.43 -10.75
N GLN A 368 13.58 -10.88 -9.50
CA GLN A 368 13.46 -12.30 -9.14
C GLN A 368 12.01 -12.63 -8.75
N PRO A 369 11.57 -13.89 -8.95
CA PRO A 369 10.30 -14.36 -8.40
C PRO A 369 10.21 -14.11 -6.90
N ASP A 370 9.11 -13.51 -6.47
CA ASP A 370 8.75 -13.33 -5.07
C ASP A 370 7.32 -13.81 -4.86
N GLU A 371 7.12 -14.61 -3.82
CA GLU A 371 5.84 -15.25 -3.51
C GLU A 371 5.13 -14.51 -2.36
N VAL A 372 3.83 -14.31 -2.52
CA VAL A 372 2.91 -13.76 -1.53
C VAL A 372 1.76 -14.73 -1.33
N THR A 373 1.39 -14.99 -0.08
CA THR A 373 0.18 -15.76 0.26
C THR A 373 -0.98 -14.80 0.48
N ILE A 374 -2.08 -15.00 -0.24
CA ILE A 374 -3.32 -14.26 -0.06
C ILE A 374 -4.28 -15.09 0.78
N GLN A 375 -4.74 -14.52 1.90
CA GLN A 375 -5.74 -15.17 2.77
C GLN A 375 -7.14 -14.74 2.36
N ILE A 376 -7.96 -15.73 2.01
CA ILE A 376 -9.37 -15.51 1.65
C ILE A 376 -10.20 -16.06 2.82
N PRO A 377 -11.02 -15.22 3.48
CA PRO A 377 -11.77 -15.62 4.67
C PRO A 377 -12.86 -16.65 4.38
N GLY A 378 -13.25 -16.80 3.12
CA GLY A 378 -14.26 -17.73 2.63
C GLY A 378 -15.12 -17.08 1.55
N LEU A 379 -15.85 -17.90 0.79
CA LEU A 379 -16.78 -17.43 -0.24
C LEU A 379 -18.23 -17.75 0.17
N PRO A 380 -19.18 -16.83 -0.06
CA PRO A 380 -20.50 -16.88 0.56
C PRO A 380 -21.46 -17.89 -0.06
N GLU A 381 -21.22 -18.31 -1.30
CA GLU A 381 -22.14 -19.12 -2.10
C GLU A 381 -21.46 -20.41 -2.57
N SER A 382 -22.26 -21.47 -2.76
CA SER A 382 -21.78 -22.68 -3.43
C SER A 382 -21.86 -22.50 -4.94
N GLY A 383 -20.95 -23.11 -5.68
CA GLY A 383 -20.82 -22.98 -7.14
C GLY A 383 -19.36 -22.90 -7.57
N THR A 384 -19.10 -22.53 -8.82
CA THR A 384 -17.73 -22.34 -9.30
C THR A 384 -17.30 -20.89 -9.03
N ALA A 385 -16.27 -20.71 -8.22
CA ALA A 385 -15.61 -19.43 -8.05
C ALA A 385 -14.52 -19.26 -9.11
N GLN A 386 -14.42 -18.08 -9.70
CA GLN A 386 -13.25 -17.64 -10.45
C GLN A 386 -12.42 -16.72 -9.58
N CYS A 387 -11.21 -17.15 -9.22
CA CYS A 387 -10.23 -16.33 -8.53
C CYS A 387 -9.16 -15.88 -9.51
N SER A 388 -9.00 -14.57 -9.67
CA SER A 388 -8.05 -13.95 -10.59
C SER A 388 -7.08 -13.05 -9.85
N VAL A 389 -5.85 -13.00 -10.37
CA VAL A 389 -4.78 -12.14 -9.87
C VAL A 389 -4.20 -11.38 -11.04
N TRP A 390 -3.97 -10.08 -10.88
CA TRP A 390 -3.41 -9.24 -11.94
C TRP A 390 -2.52 -8.13 -11.37
N ALA A 391 -1.43 -7.80 -12.07
CA ALA A 391 -0.61 -6.66 -11.69
C ALA A 391 -1.37 -5.34 -11.95
N GLY A 392 -1.11 -4.34 -11.12
CA GLY A 392 -1.54 -2.96 -11.32
C GLY A 392 -0.32 -2.05 -11.33
N ASP A 393 -0.28 -1.09 -12.25
CA ASP A 393 0.59 0.08 -12.10
C ASP A 393 0.07 1.01 -10.99
N GLY A 394 0.68 2.17 -10.80
CA GLY A 394 0.29 3.12 -9.76
C GLY A 394 -1.19 3.56 -9.80
N SER A 395 -1.83 3.46 -10.97
CA SER A 395 -3.25 3.77 -11.20
C SER A 395 -4.08 2.52 -11.53
N HIS A 396 -3.69 1.36 -10.99
CA HIS A 396 -4.45 0.10 -11.04
C HIS A 396 -4.64 -0.50 -12.44
N ARG A 397 -4.00 0.06 -13.47
CA ARG A 397 -4.06 -0.48 -14.83
C ARG A 397 -3.14 -1.68 -14.91
N LEU A 398 -3.53 -2.70 -15.68
CA LEU A 398 -2.59 -3.73 -16.11
C LEU A 398 -1.39 -3.04 -16.79
N PRO A 399 -0.15 -3.24 -16.30
CA PRO A 399 1.02 -2.57 -16.86
C PRO A 399 1.14 -2.84 -18.36
N MET A 400 1.46 -1.80 -19.11
CA MET A 400 1.68 -1.93 -20.54
C MET A 400 2.82 -2.89 -20.85
N MET A 401 2.67 -3.60 -21.96
CA MET A 401 3.67 -4.53 -22.48
C MET A 401 4.39 -3.91 -23.67
N GLU A 402 5.61 -4.35 -23.94
CA GLU A 402 6.41 -3.87 -25.09
C GLU A 402 5.75 -4.31 -26.40
N ARG A 403 5.10 -5.48 -26.40
CA ARG A 403 4.47 -6.07 -27.59
C ARG A 403 3.19 -6.82 -27.25
N ALA A 404 2.27 -6.83 -28.22
CA ALA A 404 0.95 -7.42 -28.06
C ALA A 404 0.94 -8.96 -27.85
N ASN A 405 1.98 -9.67 -28.29
CA ASN A 405 2.10 -11.12 -28.14
C ASN A 405 2.83 -11.55 -26.84
N GLN A 406 2.87 -10.68 -25.83
CA GLN A 406 3.25 -11.04 -24.47
C GLN A 406 2.01 -11.43 -23.67
N THR A 407 2.16 -12.42 -22.79
CA THR A 407 1.14 -12.72 -21.79
C THR A 407 1.18 -11.62 -20.73
N PRO A 408 0.05 -10.93 -20.44
CA PRO A 408 0.02 -9.93 -19.38
C PRO A 408 0.28 -10.57 -18.03
N ALA A 409 0.69 -9.77 -17.05
CA ALA A 409 0.79 -10.19 -15.66
C ALA A 409 -0.61 -10.39 -15.08
N PHE A 410 -1.23 -11.51 -15.44
CA PHE A 410 -2.58 -11.92 -15.09
C PHE A 410 -2.62 -13.45 -15.01
N ASP A 411 -3.34 -13.98 -14.02
CA ASP A 411 -3.64 -15.40 -13.93
C ASP A 411 -5.02 -15.62 -13.29
N SER A 412 -5.66 -16.76 -13.59
CA SER A 412 -7.00 -17.06 -13.11
C SER A 412 -7.20 -18.56 -12.93
N VAL A 413 -7.82 -18.93 -11.81
CA VAL A 413 -8.13 -20.31 -11.46
C VAL A 413 -9.61 -20.45 -11.15
N ARG A 414 -10.13 -21.67 -11.32
CA ARG A 414 -11.50 -22.04 -10.94
C ARG A 414 -11.45 -22.95 -9.72
N ILE A 415 -12.30 -22.65 -8.75
CA ILE A 415 -12.38 -23.38 -7.47
C ILE A 415 -13.85 -23.76 -7.27
N ASP A 416 -14.12 -25.03 -6.98
CA ASP A 416 -15.48 -25.45 -6.62
C ASP A 416 -15.74 -25.11 -5.15
N VAL A 417 -16.83 -24.38 -4.90
CA VAL A 417 -17.32 -24.05 -3.56
C VAL A 417 -18.52 -24.93 -3.24
N ASN A 418 -18.37 -25.82 -2.26
CA ASN A 418 -19.37 -26.81 -1.88
C ASN A 418 -20.19 -26.36 -0.67
#